data_AF-A0A9N9GIA5-F1
#
_entry.id   AF-A0A9N9GIA5-F1
#
_cell.length_a   1.000
_cell.length_b   1.000
_cell.length_c   1.000
_cell.angle_alpha   90.00
_cell.angle_beta   90.00
_cell.angle_gamma   90.00
#
_symmetry.space_group_name_H-M   'P 1'
#
loop_
_entity.id
_entity.type
_entity.pdbx_description
1 polymer ?
#
loop_
_entity_poly.entity_id
_entity_poly.type
_entity_poly.pdbx_seq_one_letter_code
_entity_poly.pdbx_strand_id
1 'polypeptide(L)'
;MKQNDKLSFQHISKKLELRQPNKEAVQTFLEHYYNSENNPEKLSEYILSVATGVGKTYIIATILNYLTETEKITNFLIVAPGKIIREKTINNFSLNKPNSLADKITIKPPYIIDIKNFHTAKTTDKNSVKLFIFTVQSLTQAKGKTARKT
;
A
#
# COMPACT_ATOMS: atom_id res chain seq x y z
N MET A 1 16.17 -0.38 12.77
CA MET A 1 15.50 -1.70 12.79
C MET A 1 16.03 -2.55 13.94
N LYS A 2 15.13 -3.05 14.78
CA LYS A 2 15.41 -4.04 15.85
C LYS A 2 15.76 -5.41 15.23
N GLN A 3 16.20 -6.38 16.02
CA GLN A 3 16.60 -7.70 15.48
C GLN A 3 15.41 -8.50 14.92
N ASN A 4 14.23 -8.39 15.55
CA ASN A 4 13.00 -9.04 15.09
C ASN A 4 12.49 -8.46 13.76
N ASP A 5 12.66 -7.15 13.57
CA ASP A 5 12.33 -6.42 12.33
C ASP A 5 13.10 -6.99 11.13
N LYS A 6 14.40 -7.27 11.31
CA LYS A 6 15.23 -7.83 10.23
C LYS A 6 14.76 -9.22 9.81
N LEU A 7 14.32 -10.06 10.76
CA LEU A 7 13.80 -11.39 10.47
C LEU A 7 12.46 -11.33 9.72
N SER A 8 11.54 -10.45 10.13
CA SER A 8 10.28 -10.24 9.41
C SER A 8 10.55 -9.75 7.98
N PHE A 9 11.40 -8.75 7.80
CA PHE A 9 11.73 -8.25 6.46
C PHE A 9 12.36 -9.33 5.57
N GLN A 10 13.26 -10.16 6.09
CA GLN A 10 13.85 -11.28 5.32
C GLN A 10 12.79 -12.31 4.92
N HIS A 11 11.89 -12.67 5.85
CA HIS A 11 10.81 -13.61 5.58
C HIS A 11 9.87 -13.09 4.48
N ILE A 12 9.43 -11.84 4.60
CA ILE A 12 8.58 -11.17 3.61
C ILE A 12 9.30 -11.07 2.25
N SER A 13 10.57 -10.66 2.26
CA SER A 13 11.38 -10.52 1.04
C SER A 13 11.50 -11.84 0.28
N LYS A 14 11.62 -12.96 1.02
CA LYS A 14 11.66 -14.30 0.44
C LYS A 14 10.30 -14.70 -0.14
N LYS A 15 9.20 -14.48 0.59
CA LYS A 15 7.84 -14.85 0.14
C LYS A 15 7.39 -14.06 -1.10
N LEU A 16 7.78 -12.79 -1.18
CA LEU A 16 7.53 -11.92 -2.33
C LEU A 16 8.58 -12.04 -3.44
N GLU A 17 9.61 -12.87 -3.27
CA GLU A 17 10.69 -13.09 -4.24
C GLU A 17 11.33 -11.76 -4.71
N LEU A 18 11.62 -10.86 -3.74
CA LEU A 18 12.13 -9.53 -4.06
C LEU A 18 13.48 -9.60 -4.77
N ARG A 19 13.58 -8.86 -5.88
CA ARG A 19 14.84 -8.56 -6.55
C ARG A 19 15.67 -7.61 -5.69
N GLN A 20 16.98 -7.64 -5.89
CA GLN A 20 17.91 -6.81 -5.11
C GLN A 20 17.56 -5.31 -5.11
N PRO A 21 17.22 -4.67 -6.26
CA PRO A 21 16.82 -3.25 -6.25
C PRO A 21 15.55 -2.98 -5.44
N ASN A 22 14.63 -3.94 -5.38
CA ASN A 22 13.40 -3.79 -4.59
C ASN A 22 13.69 -3.91 -3.10
N LYS A 23 14.62 -4.79 -2.69
CA LYS A 23 15.05 -4.89 -1.29
C LYS A 23 15.67 -3.58 -0.83
N GLU A 24 16.59 -3.04 -1.62
CA GLU A 24 17.26 -1.77 -1.33
C GLU A 24 16.25 -0.62 -1.19
N ALA A 25 15.31 -0.48 -2.13
CA ALA A 25 14.27 0.55 -2.06
C ALA A 25 13.40 0.45 -0.80
N VAL A 26 13.09 -0.78 -0.34
CA VAL A 26 12.33 -0.96 0.91
C VAL A 26 13.20 -0.62 2.12
N GLN A 27 14.47 -1.05 2.13
CA GLN A 27 15.38 -0.75 3.24
C GLN A 27 15.59 0.75 3.42
N THR A 28 15.82 1.50 2.34
CA THR A 28 16.00 2.95 2.41
C THR A 28 14.73 3.67 2.87
N PHE A 29 13.54 3.17 2.47
CA PHE A 29 12.27 3.65 2.99
C PHE A 29 12.13 3.39 4.50
N LEU A 30 12.42 2.18 4.97
CA LEU A 30 12.30 1.82 6.38
C LEU A 30 13.28 2.59 7.26
N GLU A 31 14.50 2.81 6.78
CA GLU A 31 15.48 3.67 7.46
C GLU A 31 14.95 5.09 7.60
N HIS A 32 14.40 5.67 6.54
CA HIS A 32 13.76 6.98 6.61
C HIS A 32 12.58 7.00 7.59
N TYR A 33 11.69 6.00 7.51
CA TYR A 33 10.52 5.87 8.38
C TYR A 33 10.89 5.84 9.87
N TYR A 34 11.84 4.99 10.26
CA TYR A 34 12.25 4.90 11.67
C TYR A 34 13.04 6.13 12.13
N ASN A 35 13.74 6.82 11.23
CA ASN A 35 14.41 8.07 11.56
C ASN A 35 13.41 9.22 11.77
N SER A 36 12.33 9.27 11.00
CA SER A 36 11.30 10.32 11.12
C SER A 36 10.36 10.11 12.30
N GLU A 37 10.09 8.86 12.70
CA GLU A 37 9.28 8.54 13.88
C GLU A 37 9.86 9.15 15.18
N ASN A 38 11.19 9.28 15.25
CA ASN A 38 11.87 9.95 16.37
C ASN A 38 11.71 11.49 16.37
N ASN A 39 11.00 12.05 15.39
CA ASN A 39 10.72 13.49 15.29
C ASN A 39 9.26 13.74 14.84
N PRO A 40 8.28 13.55 15.74
CA PRO A 40 6.85 13.57 15.43
C PRO A 40 6.31 14.94 14.97
N GLU A 41 7.08 16.02 15.13
CA GLU A 41 6.68 17.36 14.66
C GLU A 41 6.89 17.56 13.14
N LYS A 42 7.58 16.63 12.46
CA LYS A 42 7.77 16.67 11.00
C LYS A 42 6.87 15.67 10.29
N LEU A 43 6.14 16.16 9.29
CA LEU A 43 5.56 15.31 8.25
C LEU A 43 6.70 14.52 7.58
N SER A 44 6.64 13.19 7.65
CA SER A 44 7.59 12.30 6.98
C SER A 44 7.17 12.14 5.51
N GLU A 45 7.91 12.79 4.61
CA GLU A 45 7.79 12.59 3.17
C GLU A 45 9.04 11.88 2.64
N TYR A 46 8.82 10.87 1.79
CA TYR A 46 9.88 10.13 1.16
C TYR A 46 9.57 9.85 -0.31
N ILE A 47 10.51 10.20 -1.19
CA ILE A 47 10.39 10.00 -2.64
C ILE A 47 11.26 8.83 -3.07
N LEU A 48 10.61 7.79 -3.58
CA LEU A 48 11.27 6.66 -4.23
C LEU A 48 11.35 6.88 -5.74
N SER A 49 12.53 7.21 -6.24
CA SER A 49 12.79 7.28 -7.68
C SER A 49 13.06 5.88 -8.23
N VAL A 50 12.03 5.23 -8.79
CA VAL A 50 12.14 3.88 -9.35
C VAL A 50 11.58 3.82 -10.77
N ALA A 51 12.37 3.27 -11.70
CA ALA A 51 12.01 3.15 -13.12
C ALA A 51 10.71 2.35 -13.34
N THR A 52 10.11 2.43 -14.54
CA THR A 52 8.99 1.55 -14.91
C THR A 52 9.47 0.10 -15.05
N GLY A 53 8.58 -0.87 -14.82
CA GLY A 53 8.91 -2.31 -14.97
C GLY A 53 9.76 -2.96 -13.87
N VAL A 54 10.37 -2.18 -12.97
CA VAL A 54 11.23 -2.69 -11.87
C VAL A 54 10.48 -3.44 -10.75
N GLY A 55 9.17 -3.22 -10.63
CA GLY A 55 8.34 -3.85 -9.61
C GLY A 55 7.90 -2.93 -8.48
N LYS A 56 7.50 -1.68 -8.78
CA LYS A 56 6.94 -0.75 -7.78
C LYS A 56 5.85 -1.38 -6.89
N THR A 57 4.99 -2.22 -7.46
CA THR A 57 3.96 -2.92 -6.69
C THR A 57 4.55 -3.88 -5.65
N TYR A 58 5.69 -4.53 -5.94
CA TYR A 58 6.37 -5.39 -4.97
C TYR A 58 6.94 -4.58 -3.81
N ILE A 59 7.49 -3.40 -4.08
CA ILE A 59 7.96 -2.46 -3.05
C ILE A 59 6.78 -2.07 -2.14
N ILE A 60 5.66 -1.62 -2.74
CA ILE A 60 4.45 -1.23 -1.99
C ILE A 60 3.89 -2.40 -1.16
N ALA A 61 3.77 -3.59 -1.76
CA ALA A 61 3.27 -4.77 -1.06
C ALA A 61 4.17 -5.16 0.12
N THR A 62 5.49 -5.04 -0.04
CA THR A 62 6.46 -5.32 1.03
C THR A 62 6.32 -4.32 2.16
N ILE A 63 6.27 -3.03 1.87
CA ILE A 63 6.13 -1.96 2.88
C ILE A 63 4.84 -2.16 3.68
N LEU A 64 3.71 -2.33 3.00
CA LEU A 64 2.42 -2.55 3.65
C LEU A 64 2.45 -3.79 4.55
N ASN A 65 2.95 -4.90 4.02
CA ASN A 65 3.02 -6.17 4.72
C ASN A 65 3.89 -6.07 5.98
N TYR A 66 5.08 -5.46 5.83
CA TYR A 66 6.04 -5.25 6.90
C TYR A 66 5.46 -4.34 8.00
N LEU A 67 4.95 -3.15 7.65
CA LEU A 67 4.39 -2.20 8.62
C LEU A 67 3.15 -2.75 9.33
N THR A 68 2.38 -3.63 8.67
CA THR A 68 1.28 -4.33 9.34
C THR A 68 1.81 -5.28 10.41
N GLU A 69 2.83 -6.07 10.09
CA GLU A 69 3.38 -7.06 11.02
C GLU A 69 4.09 -6.41 12.22
N THR A 70 4.93 -5.41 11.97
CA THR A 70 5.80 -4.81 12.99
C THR A 70 5.13 -3.66 13.72
N GLU A 71 4.49 -2.73 13.00
CA GLU A 71 3.92 -1.50 13.57
C GLU A 71 2.41 -1.54 13.80
N LYS A 72 1.74 -2.64 13.41
CA LYS A 72 0.28 -2.81 13.50
C LYS A 72 -0.51 -1.73 12.74
N ILE A 73 0.09 -1.12 11.73
CA ILE A 73 -0.60 -0.20 10.83
C ILE A 73 -1.56 -1.00 9.97
N THR A 74 -2.84 -0.62 9.97
CA THR A 74 -3.91 -1.37 9.30
C THR A 74 -4.65 -0.56 8.24
N ASN A 75 -4.33 0.71 8.04
CA ASN A 75 -4.99 1.55 7.05
C ASN A 75 -3.95 2.14 6.10
N PHE A 76 -4.06 1.80 4.82
CA PHE A 76 -3.14 2.23 3.78
C PHE A 76 -3.91 2.86 2.63
N LEU A 77 -3.37 3.94 2.06
CA LEU A 77 -3.94 4.61 0.89
C LEU A 77 -2.93 4.54 -0.27
N ILE A 78 -3.38 4.03 -1.41
CA ILE A 78 -2.69 4.13 -2.69
C ILE A 78 -3.49 5.06 -3.59
N VAL A 79 -2.85 6.13 -4.05
CA VAL A 79 -3.41 7.05 -5.04
C VAL A 79 -2.74 6.79 -6.39
N ALA A 80 -3.51 6.27 -7.33
CA ALA A 80 -3.07 6.06 -8.71
C ALA A 80 -3.34 7.30 -9.57
N PRO A 81 -2.54 7.56 -10.61
CA PRO A 81 -2.76 8.72 -11.48
C PRO A 81 -3.99 8.58 -12.39
N GLY A 82 -4.48 7.37 -12.64
CA GLY A 82 -5.60 7.13 -13.54
C GLY A 82 -6.28 5.78 -13.34
N LYS A 83 -7.45 5.61 -13.99
CA LYS A 83 -8.33 4.44 -13.84
C LYS A 83 -7.62 3.12 -14.15
N ILE A 84 -6.87 3.05 -15.25
CA ILE A 84 -6.18 1.82 -15.69
C ILE A 84 -5.16 1.37 -14.65
N ILE A 85 -4.33 2.29 -14.14
CA ILE A 85 -3.33 1.96 -13.13
C ILE A 85 -4.00 1.57 -11.82
N ARG A 86 -5.08 2.26 -11.42
CA ARG A 86 -5.89 1.89 -10.25
C ARG A 86 -6.41 0.44 -10.35
N GLU A 87 -6.99 0.07 -11.49
CA GLU A 87 -7.53 -1.28 -11.71
C GLU A 87 -6.45 -2.35 -11.70
N LYS A 88 -5.27 -2.07 -12.28
CA LYS A 88 -4.10 -2.96 -12.18
C LYS A 88 -3.67 -3.14 -10.72
N THR A 89 -3.59 -2.05 -9.95
CA THR A 89 -3.25 -2.12 -8.52
C THR A 89 -4.28 -2.93 -7.74
N ILE A 90 -5.59 -2.72 -7.96
CA ILE A 90 -6.64 -3.54 -7.33
C ILE A 90 -6.43 -5.02 -7.63
N ASN A 91 -6.18 -5.38 -8.90
CA ASN A 91 -5.90 -6.76 -9.28
C ASN A 91 -4.65 -7.33 -8.60
N ASN A 92 -3.60 -6.52 -8.43
CA ASN A 92 -2.38 -6.96 -7.74
C ASN A 92 -2.61 -7.30 -6.26
N PHE A 93 -3.66 -6.79 -5.63
CA PHE A 93 -3.99 -7.08 -4.22
C PHE A 93 -5.25 -7.96 -4.07
N SER A 94 -5.83 -8.44 -5.16
CA SER A 94 -7.04 -9.29 -5.14
C SER A 94 -6.68 -10.76 -5.33
N LEU A 95 -7.30 -11.65 -4.57
CA LEU A 95 -7.17 -13.10 -4.78
C LEU A 95 -7.62 -13.52 -6.18
N ASN A 96 -7.02 -14.60 -6.70
CA ASN A 96 -7.40 -15.21 -7.99
C ASN A 96 -7.35 -14.25 -9.20
N LYS A 97 -6.47 -13.24 -9.16
CA LYS A 97 -6.21 -12.35 -10.31
C LYS A 97 -4.81 -12.61 -10.91
N PRO A 98 -4.65 -12.45 -12.23
CA PRO A 98 -3.34 -12.51 -12.85
C PRO A 98 -2.38 -11.49 -12.23
N ASN A 99 -1.15 -11.90 -11.95
CA ASN A 99 -0.12 -11.07 -11.31
C ASN A 99 -0.52 -10.54 -9.91
N SER A 100 -1.42 -11.24 -9.22
CA SER A 100 -1.72 -10.93 -7.83
C SER A 100 -0.56 -11.25 -6.90
N LEU A 101 -0.37 -10.40 -5.90
CA LEU A 101 0.53 -10.57 -4.78
C LEU A 101 -0.22 -10.97 -3.50
N ALA A 102 -1.56 -11.07 -3.55
CA ALA A 102 -2.39 -11.34 -2.37
C ALA A 102 -2.04 -12.67 -1.67
N ASP A 103 -1.63 -13.69 -2.44
CA ASP A 103 -1.19 -14.98 -1.89
C ASP A 103 0.28 -14.98 -1.44
N LYS A 104 1.06 -13.99 -1.91
CA LYS A 104 2.49 -13.85 -1.62
C LYS A 104 2.79 -12.99 -0.39
N ILE A 105 1.85 -12.17 0.06
CA ILE A 105 2.00 -11.43 1.33
C ILE A 105 1.80 -12.35 2.54
N THR A 106 2.41 -12.02 3.68
CA THR A 106 2.38 -12.86 4.89
C THR A 106 1.15 -12.58 5.76
N ILE A 107 0.59 -11.38 5.66
CA ILE A 107 -0.70 -11.01 6.28
C ILE A 107 -1.90 -11.58 5.51
N LYS A 108 -3.07 -11.54 6.14
CA LYS A 108 -4.35 -11.77 5.44
C LYS A 108 -4.51 -10.75 4.30
N PRO A 109 -5.03 -11.16 3.13
CA PRO A 109 -5.32 -10.22 2.03
C PRO A 109 -6.10 -9.00 2.52
N PRO A 110 -5.67 -7.78 2.15
CA PRO A 110 -6.31 -6.56 2.63
C PRO A 110 -7.73 -6.43 2.08
N TYR A 111 -8.63 -5.86 2.87
CA TYR A 111 -9.94 -5.44 2.42
C TYR A 111 -9.79 -4.22 1.51
N ILE A 112 -10.01 -4.43 0.20
CA ILE A 112 -9.86 -3.38 -0.80
C ILE A 112 -11.08 -2.46 -0.77
N ILE A 113 -10.80 -1.16 -0.61
CA ILE A 113 -11.81 -0.10 -0.63
C ILE A 113 -11.50 0.83 -1.80
N ASP A 114 -12.44 0.97 -2.73
CA ASP A 114 -12.36 1.85 -3.87
C ASP A 114 -13.62 2.73 -3.96
N ILE A 115 -13.74 3.52 -5.04
CA ILE A 115 -14.87 4.44 -5.22
C ILE A 115 -16.24 3.74 -5.28
N LYS A 116 -16.28 2.44 -5.62
CA LYS A 116 -17.52 1.68 -5.79
C LYS A 116 -18.09 1.23 -4.45
N ASN A 117 -17.23 0.89 -3.49
CA ASN A 117 -17.65 0.35 -2.20
C ASN A 117 -17.35 1.27 -0.99
N PHE A 118 -16.69 2.41 -1.18
CA PHE A 118 -16.28 3.32 -0.10
C PHE A 118 -17.41 3.66 0.89
N HIS A 119 -18.62 3.94 0.38
CA HIS A 119 -19.77 4.33 1.20
C HIS A 119 -20.40 3.17 2.00
N THR A 120 -20.12 1.94 1.60
CA THR A 120 -20.67 0.72 2.21
C THR A 120 -19.60 -0.07 2.97
N ALA A 121 -18.34 0.31 2.82
CA ALA A 121 -17.20 -0.41 3.39
C ALA A 121 -17.16 -0.26 4.91
N LYS A 122 -16.90 -1.37 5.62
CA LYS A 122 -16.69 -1.37 7.07
C LYS A 122 -15.29 -0.85 7.40
N THR A 123 -15.12 0.47 7.47
CA THR A 123 -13.82 1.13 7.73
C THR A 123 -13.36 1.03 9.18
N THR A 124 -14.27 0.72 10.12
CA THR A 124 -14.00 0.68 11.56
C THR A 124 -13.51 -0.67 12.09
N ASP A 125 -13.52 -1.73 11.26
CA ASP A 125 -13.06 -3.06 11.67
C ASP A 125 -11.56 -3.05 12.00
N LYS A 126 -11.21 -3.26 13.28
CA LYS A 126 -9.81 -3.23 13.73
C LYS A 126 -9.04 -4.50 13.38
N ASN A 127 -9.72 -5.57 12.97
CA ASN A 127 -9.11 -6.87 12.71
C ASN A 127 -8.72 -7.10 11.25
N SER A 128 -8.99 -6.14 10.37
CA SER A 128 -8.65 -6.20 8.95
C SER A 128 -7.71 -5.07 8.54
N VAL A 129 -6.76 -5.42 7.68
CA VAL A 129 -5.97 -4.44 6.94
C VAL A 129 -6.83 -3.89 5.82
N LYS A 130 -6.90 -2.56 5.71
CA LYS A 130 -7.71 -1.83 4.74
C LYS A 130 -6.80 -1.14 3.77
N LEU A 131 -7.01 -1.44 2.50
CA LEU A 131 -6.25 -0.85 1.41
C LEU A 131 -7.19 -0.02 0.55
N PHE A 132 -7.12 1.29 0.75
CA PHE A 132 -7.83 2.28 -0.02
C PHE A 132 -7.10 2.50 -1.34
N ILE A 133 -7.77 2.28 -2.48
CA ILE A 133 -7.14 2.43 -3.81
C ILE A 133 -7.99 3.38 -4.66
N PHE A 134 -7.50 4.61 -4.81
CA PHE A 134 -8.22 5.70 -5.47
C PHE A 134 -7.40 6.29 -6.61
N THR A 135 -8.04 7.11 -7.45
CA THR A 135 -7.33 8.08 -8.28
C THR A 135 -7.36 9.47 -7.65
N VAL A 136 -6.42 10.33 -8.06
CA VAL A 136 -6.44 11.76 -7.67
C VAL A 136 -7.82 12.36 -7.94
N GLN A 137 -8.36 12.17 -9.15
CA GLN A 137 -9.70 12.63 -9.52
C GLN A 137 -10.81 12.09 -8.60
N SER A 138 -10.76 10.83 -8.18
CA SER A 138 -11.82 10.30 -7.30
C SER A 138 -11.77 10.88 -5.88
N LEU A 139 -10.61 11.40 -5.46
CA LEU A 139 -10.45 12.06 -4.16
C LEU A 139 -10.85 13.54 -4.21
N THR A 140 -10.62 14.20 -5.35
CA THR A 140 -10.86 15.65 -5.51
C THR A 140 -12.22 15.98 -6.12
N GLN A 141 -12.91 15.01 -6.72
CA GLN A 141 -14.28 15.22 -7.19
C GLN A 141 -15.18 15.54 -5.99
N ALA A 142 -15.57 16.80 -5.87
CA ALA A 142 -16.63 17.21 -4.98
C ALA A 142 -17.88 16.39 -5.32
N LYS A 143 -18.36 15.54 -4.40
CA LYS A 143 -19.73 15.05 -4.45
C LYS A 143 -20.67 16.18 -4.05
N GLY A 144 -20.72 17.22 -4.87
CA GLY A 144 -21.77 18.23 -4.85
C GLY A 144 -22.91 17.73 -5.72
N LYS A 145 -24.09 17.54 -5.14
CA LYS A 145 -25.34 17.51 -5.91
C LYS A 145 -25.51 18.87 -6.61
N THR A 146 -24.92 19.03 -7.78
CA THR A 146 -25.22 20.11 -8.75
C THR A 146 -24.75 19.67 -10.15
N ALA A 147 -25.14 18.46 -10.56
CA ALA A 147 -25.19 18.10 -11.97
C ALA A 147 -26.67 18.11 -12.40
N ARG A 148 -26.99 19.04 -13.31
CA ARG A 148 -28.28 19.34 -13.97
C ARG A 148 -29.40 19.97 -13.12
N LYS A 149 -29.66 21.25 -13.38
CA LYS A 149 -31.01 21.67 -13.80
C LYS A 149 -30.93 22.06 -15.28
N THR A 150 -31.92 21.55 -16.01
CA THR A 150 -32.32 21.88 -17.38
C THR A 150 -32.41 23.37 -17.62
#